data_AF-D4MSA6-F1
#
_entry.id   AF-D4MSA6-F1
#
_cell.length_a   1.000
_cell.length_b   1.000
_cell.length_c   1.000
_cell.angle_alpha   90.00
_cell.angle_beta   90.00
_cell.angle_gamma   90.00
#
_symmetry.space_group_name_H-M   'P 1'
#
loop_
_entity.id
_entity.type
_entity.pdbx_description
1 polymer ?
#
loop_
_entity_poly.entity_id
_entity_poly.type
_entity_poly.pdbx_seq_one_letter_code
_entity_poly.pdbx_strand_id
1 'polypeptide(L)'
;MLKPEESVVKTEKPVRKQKRRTHMSIDTENRREEGKGTEPVHKRRVRYKGTHPRSYKEKYKELNPEKYRDTVEKVIQKGGTPAGMHISICVKEILDFFDIRPGQVGLDATLGYGGHTREMLKKLQGQGHIYGLDVDPIESEKTKKRLADAGFGPDILTVKLMNFADIDKVAEEAGPFDFILADLGVSSMQIDNPERGFTYKYEGPLDLRMDPTRGETAAERLKGMDREEFCGMLMENSDEPYAEEISHTVFSRLETGRKDRYHHTASGGSGGGAFLSAGEGEKGGSEEVLRQNLPGPPY
;
A
#
# COMPACT_ATOMS: atom_id res chain seq x y z
N MET A 1 29.44 -37.56 -49.94
CA MET A 1 29.73 -38.62 -48.94
C MET A 1 31.15 -38.42 -48.43
N LEU A 2 31.35 -38.61 -47.12
CA LEU A 2 32.61 -38.74 -46.36
C LEU A 2 33.40 -37.47 -45.98
N LYS A 3 33.73 -37.41 -44.67
CA LYS A 3 34.59 -36.45 -43.94
C LYS A 3 36.08 -36.61 -44.31
N PRO A 4 36.94 -35.66 -43.90
CA PRO A 4 37.87 -35.92 -42.77
C PRO A 4 38.06 -34.69 -41.83
N GLU A 5 38.06 -34.86 -40.50
CA GLU A 5 39.18 -35.03 -39.53
C GLU A 5 39.73 -33.74 -38.90
N GLU A 6 40.00 -33.84 -37.60
CA GLU A 6 40.23 -32.78 -36.60
C GLU A 6 41.70 -32.34 -36.50
N SER A 7 41.91 -31.12 -36.00
CA SER A 7 43.10 -30.81 -35.18
C SER A 7 42.76 -29.83 -34.06
N VAL A 8 43.25 -30.14 -32.87
CA VAL A 8 43.02 -29.44 -31.60
C VAL A 8 44.12 -28.40 -31.37
N VAL A 9 43.76 -27.17 -30.99
CA VAL A 9 44.68 -26.19 -30.38
C VAL A 9 44.02 -25.51 -29.18
N LYS A 10 44.65 -25.66 -28.02
CA LYS A 10 44.32 -24.96 -26.76
C LYS A 10 44.86 -23.53 -26.78
N THR A 11 44.12 -22.56 -26.27
CA THR A 11 44.65 -21.23 -25.91
C THR A 11 44.13 -20.74 -24.57
N GLU A 12 45.07 -20.23 -23.77
CA GLU A 12 44.98 -19.84 -22.36
C GLU A 12 44.31 -18.47 -22.12
N LYS A 13 43.86 -18.24 -20.87
CA LYS A 13 43.24 -16.98 -20.40
C LYS A 13 44.30 -15.97 -19.93
N PRO A 14 44.17 -14.66 -20.23
CA PRO A 14 45.12 -13.66 -19.75
C PRO A 14 44.78 -13.07 -18.38
N VAL A 15 45.85 -12.75 -17.64
CA VAL A 15 45.94 -12.27 -16.26
C VAL A 15 45.76 -10.74 -16.16
N ARG A 16 45.17 -10.30 -15.04
CA ARG A 16 44.86 -8.91 -14.62
C ARG A 16 46.13 -8.07 -14.43
N LYS A 17 46.25 -6.92 -15.11
CA LYS A 17 47.33 -5.93 -14.90
C LYS A 17 46.91 -4.84 -13.90
N GLN A 18 47.76 -4.63 -12.89
CA GLN A 18 47.64 -3.62 -11.84
C GLN A 18 48.52 -2.41 -12.24
N LYS A 19 47.93 -1.22 -12.42
CA LYS A 19 48.69 0.02 -12.71
C LYS A 19 48.70 0.95 -11.49
N ARG A 20 49.94 1.28 -11.07
CA ARG A 20 50.33 2.15 -9.97
C ARG A 20 49.97 3.62 -10.27
N ARG A 21 49.54 4.36 -9.23
CA ARG A 21 49.36 5.82 -9.24
C ARG A 21 50.70 6.51 -8.98
N THR A 22 51.11 7.39 -9.89
CA THR A 22 52.21 8.33 -9.72
C THR A 22 51.73 9.57 -8.95
N HIS A 23 52.51 10.00 -7.96
CA HIS A 23 52.34 11.27 -7.26
C HIS A 23 53.02 12.39 -8.05
N MET A 24 52.31 13.48 -8.31
CA MET A 24 52.91 14.77 -8.67
C MET A 24 52.48 15.79 -7.63
N SER A 25 53.47 16.25 -6.86
CA SER A 25 53.42 17.39 -5.96
C SER A 25 53.54 18.68 -6.76
N ILE A 26 52.59 19.59 -6.59
CA ILE A 26 52.72 20.99 -7.00
C ILE A 26 52.35 21.84 -5.79
N ASP A 27 53.31 22.63 -5.34
CA ASP A 27 53.19 23.64 -4.30
C ASP A 27 52.24 24.76 -4.73
N THR A 28 51.35 25.16 -3.83
CA THR A 28 50.70 26.48 -3.89
C THR A 28 50.53 27.02 -2.48
N GLU A 29 51.41 27.96 -2.10
CA GLU A 29 51.15 28.95 -1.08
C GLU A 29 50.21 30.05 -1.61
N ASN A 30 49.49 30.67 -0.69
CA ASN A 30 48.70 31.90 -0.79
C ASN A 30 47.36 31.89 -1.54
N ARG A 31 46.27 31.69 -0.79
CA ARG A 31 45.34 32.80 -0.49
C ARG A 31 44.51 32.52 0.77
N ARG A 32 44.58 33.46 1.72
CA ARG A 32 43.77 33.54 2.94
C ARG A 32 42.36 34.07 2.63
N GLU A 33 41.47 33.77 3.58
CA GLU A 33 40.18 34.43 3.88
C GLU A 33 38.98 34.09 2.99
N GLU A 34 38.04 33.30 3.51
CA GLU A 34 36.70 33.76 3.96
C GLU A 34 35.78 32.57 4.32
N GLY A 35 34.99 32.72 5.39
CA GLY A 35 33.79 31.90 5.64
C GLY A 35 33.95 30.66 6.52
N LYS A 36 33.84 30.83 7.85
CA LYS A 36 33.48 29.74 8.78
C LYS A 36 32.04 29.30 8.51
N GLY A 37 31.83 28.39 7.56
CA GLY A 37 30.61 27.61 7.47
C GLY A 37 30.67 26.46 8.47
N THR A 38 29.73 26.39 9.39
CA THR A 38 29.50 25.19 10.21
C THR A 38 29.19 24.03 9.29
N GLU A 39 30.10 23.05 9.19
CA GLU A 39 29.84 21.82 8.46
C GLU A 39 28.57 21.16 9.02
N PRO A 40 27.60 20.76 8.16
CA PRO A 40 26.41 20.10 8.63
C PRO A 40 26.80 18.78 9.29
N VAL A 41 26.55 18.67 10.60
CA VAL A 41 26.79 17.45 11.38
C VAL A 41 26.11 16.29 10.64
N HIS A 42 26.93 15.41 10.05
CA HIS A 42 26.43 14.32 9.23
C HIS A 42 25.76 13.28 10.13
N LYS A 43 24.45 13.45 10.38
CA LYS A 43 23.66 12.53 11.20
C LYS A 43 23.67 11.16 10.53
N ARG A 44 24.28 10.17 11.19
CA ARG A 44 24.44 8.80 10.68
C ARG A 44 23.08 8.24 10.26
N ARG A 45 22.93 7.84 8.98
CA ARG A 45 21.70 7.22 8.48
C ARG A 45 21.35 6.00 9.33
N VAL A 46 20.11 5.93 9.80
CA VAL A 46 19.57 4.77 10.53
C VAL A 46 19.59 3.56 9.58
N ARG A 47 20.50 2.61 9.77
CA ARG A 47 20.51 1.38 8.95
C ARG A 47 19.39 0.45 9.44
N TYR A 48 18.77 -0.30 8.53
CA TYR A 48 17.92 -1.43 8.91
C TYR A 48 18.71 -2.36 9.83
N LYS A 49 18.07 -3.02 10.79
CA LYS A 49 18.67 -4.13 11.56
C LYS A 49 18.77 -5.42 10.69
N GLY A 50 19.18 -5.29 9.42
CA GLY A 50 19.23 -6.38 8.44
C GLY A 50 19.34 -5.90 6.98
N THR A 51 19.18 -6.82 6.03
CA THR A 51 19.16 -6.52 4.57
C THR A 51 17.82 -5.93 4.10
N HIS A 52 16.73 -6.15 4.85
CA HIS A 52 15.38 -5.68 4.53
C HIS A 52 14.66 -5.13 5.78
N PRO A 53 13.76 -4.13 5.64
CA PRO A 53 12.90 -3.65 6.74
C PRO A 53 11.97 -4.77 7.23
N ARG A 54 11.84 -4.90 8.55
CA ARG A 54 11.00 -5.91 9.21
C ARG A 54 9.62 -5.37 9.61
N SER A 55 9.43 -4.06 9.62
CA SER A 55 8.17 -3.40 9.94
C SER A 55 7.85 -2.26 8.97
N TYR A 56 6.58 -1.92 8.81
CA TYR A 56 6.14 -0.79 7.97
C TYR A 56 6.80 0.53 8.41
N LYS A 57 6.93 0.76 9.72
CA LYS A 57 7.64 1.92 10.29
C LYS A 57 9.13 1.97 9.93
N GLU A 58 9.74 0.81 9.64
CA GLU A 58 11.13 0.73 9.18
C GLU A 58 11.29 1.05 7.69
N LYS A 59 10.22 1.00 6.87
CA LYS A 59 10.23 1.31 5.42
C LYS A 59 10.37 2.82 5.11
N TYR A 60 11.11 3.58 5.93
CA TYR A 60 11.24 5.04 5.80
C TYR A 60 11.87 5.51 4.46
N LYS A 61 12.61 4.64 3.77
CA LYS A 61 13.19 4.93 2.44
C LYS A 61 12.19 4.76 1.30
N GLU A 62 11.26 3.85 1.48
CA GLU A 62 10.18 3.53 0.57
C GLU A 62 9.05 4.59 0.68
N LEU A 63 8.82 5.13 1.87
CA LEU A 63 7.92 6.27 2.11
C LEU A 63 8.40 7.62 1.51
N ASN A 64 9.62 7.70 0.96
CA ASN A 64 10.19 8.89 0.31
C ASN A 64 11.00 8.50 -0.94
N PRO A 65 10.33 8.05 -2.02
CA PRO A 65 10.99 7.48 -3.19
C PRO A 65 11.92 8.49 -3.91
N GLU A 66 11.65 9.79 -3.81
CA GLU A 66 12.46 10.84 -4.42
C GLU A 66 13.88 10.95 -3.81
N LYS A 67 14.08 10.49 -2.57
CA LYS A 67 15.33 10.62 -1.81
C LYS A 67 16.27 9.40 -1.95
N TYR A 68 15.79 8.27 -2.49
CA TYR A 68 16.50 6.98 -2.47
C TYR A 68 16.46 6.20 -3.80
N ARG A 69 16.75 6.88 -4.92
CA ARG A 69 16.73 6.36 -6.30
C ARG A 69 17.49 5.02 -6.50
N ASP A 70 18.69 4.88 -5.95
CA ASP A 70 19.52 3.65 -6.11
C ASP A 70 18.91 2.39 -5.46
N THR A 71 18.05 2.56 -4.44
CA THR A 71 17.38 1.44 -3.76
C THR A 71 16.12 1.02 -4.53
N VAL A 72 15.43 2.00 -5.12
CA VAL A 72 14.27 1.82 -6.00
C VAL A 72 14.66 1.05 -7.28
N GLU A 73 15.76 1.43 -7.94
CA GLU A 73 16.24 0.77 -9.17
C GLU A 73 16.51 -0.73 -8.97
N LYS A 74 17.09 -1.12 -7.83
CA LYS A 74 17.37 -2.53 -7.53
C LYS A 74 16.12 -3.36 -7.22
N VAL A 75 15.06 -2.74 -6.72
CA VAL A 75 13.78 -3.42 -6.45
C VAL A 75 13.01 -3.62 -7.76
N ILE A 76 12.98 -2.58 -8.61
CA ILE A 76 12.37 -2.64 -9.95
C ILE A 76 13.08 -3.67 -10.84
N GLN A 77 14.42 -3.72 -10.84
CA GLN A 77 15.18 -4.73 -11.61
C GLN A 77 14.90 -6.18 -11.17
N LYS A 78 14.40 -6.39 -9.96
CA LYS A 78 14.00 -7.71 -9.44
C LYS A 78 12.52 -8.00 -9.65
N GLY A 79 11.79 -7.15 -10.37
CA GLY A 79 10.35 -7.27 -10.60
C GLY A 79 9.50 -6.94 -9.37
N GLY A 80 10.09 -6.34 -8.33
CA GLY A 80 9.36 -5.87 -7.17
C GLY A 80 8.92 -4.42 -7.35
N THR A 81 7.79 -4.06 -6.75
CA THR A 81 7.38 -2.66 -6.61
C THR A 81 7.94 -2.13 -5.28
N PRO A 82 8.83 -1.11 -5.28
CA PRO A 82 9.29 -0.50 -4.03
C PRO A 82 8.09 0.04 -3.26
N ALA A 83 7.99 -0.16 -1.94
CA ALA A 83 6.87 0.44 -1.22
C ALA A 83 6.93 1.97 -1.35
N GLY A 84 5.77 2.62 -1.39
CA GLY A 84 5.64 4.04 -1.72
C GLY A 84 5.79 4.40 -3.21
N MET A 85 6.09 3.44 -4.09
CA MET A 85 5.95 3.59 -5.54
C MET A 85 4.81 2.68 -6.02
N HIS A 86 3.97 3.21 -6.90
CA HIS A 86 2.98 2.41 -7.61
C HIS A 86 3.36 2.42 -9.09
N ILE A 87 3.54 1.22 -9.65
CA ILE A 87 3.69 1.05 -11.10
C ILE A 87 2.29 0.73 -11.62
N SER A 88 1.72 1.67 -12.35
CA SER A 88 0.41 1.49 -13.00
C SER A 88 0.44 0.29 -13.95
N ILE A 89 -0.64 -0.50 -13.93
CA ILE A 89 -0.80 -1.67 -14.78
C ILE A 89 -1.25 -1.27 -16.19
N CYS A 90 -0.87 -2.05 -17.21
CA CYS A 90 -1.32 -1.92 -18.59
C CYS A 90 -1.22 -0.50 -19.19
N VAL A 91 -0.27 0.33 -18.72
CA VAL A 91 -0.17 1.75 -19.12
C VAL A 91 -0.03 1.90 -20.63
N LYS A 92 0.80 1.09 -21.26
CA LYS A 92 1.04 1.20 -22.70
C LYS A 92 -0.23 0.84 -23.48
N GLU A 93 -0.87 -0.26 -23.11
CA GLU A 93 -2.09 -0.77 -23.72
C GLU A 93 -3.24 0.24 -23.61
N ILE A 94 -3.40 0.86 -22.44
CA ILE A 94 -4.39 1.91 -22.19
C ILE A 94 -4.14 3.13 -23.09
N LEU A 95 -2.88 3.61 -23.16
CA LEU A 95 -2.54 4.77 -23.98
C LEU A 95 -2.66 4.49 -25.49
N ASP A 96 -2.33 3.27 -25.92
CA ASP A 96 -2.47 2.85 -27.31
C ASP A 96 -3.96 2.73 -27.69
N PHE A 97 -4.82 2.25 -26.78
CA PHE A 97 -6.27 2.17 -26.99
C PHE A 97 -6.94 3.54 -27.04
N PHE A 98 -6.61 4.44 -26.12
CA PHE A 98 -7.23 5.77 -26.08
C PHE A 98 -6.75 6.71 -27.19
N ASP A 99 -5.53 6.52 -27.72
CA ASP A 99 -4.91 7.40 -28.73
C ASP A 99 -5.05 8.90 -28.38
N ILE A 100 -4.81 9.22 -27.10
CA ILE A 100 -5.05 10.55 -26.53
C ILE A 100 -4.34 11.63 -27.35
N ARG A 101 -5.09 12.68 -27.71
CA ARG A 101 -4.66 13.84 -28.49
C ARG A 101 -4.66 15.12 -27.66
N PRO A 102 -3.76 16.08 -27.96
CA PRO A 102 -3.84 17.43 -27.40
C PRO A 102 -5.23 18.07 -27.62
N GLY A 103 -5.75 18.72 -26.57
CA GLY A 103 -7.05 19.40 -26.58
C GLY A 103 -8.22 18.57 -26.05
N GLN A 104 -8.04 17.25 -25.85
CA GLN A 104 -9.09 16.38 -25.35
C GLN A 104 -9.35 16.55 -23.84
N VAL A 105 -10.59 16.24 -23.44
CA VAL A 105 -11.03 16.23 -22.05
C VAL A 105 -11.21 14.78 -21.60
N GLY A 106 -10.50 14.39 -20.56
CA GLY A 106 -10.51 13.03 -20.03
C GLY A 106 -10.97 12.94 -18.59
N LEU A 107 -11.31 11.72 -18.16
CA LEU A 107 -11.58 11.41 -16.77
C LEU A 107 -10.83 10.15 -16.32
N ASP A 108 -10.20 10.23 -15.15
CA ASP A 108 -9.67 9.08 -14.40
C ASP A 108 -10.56 8.89 -13.17
N ALA A 109 -11.40 7.84 -13.19
CA ALA A 109 -12.40 7.54 -12.19
C ALA A 109 -11.80 6.98 -10.88
N THR A 110 -10.52 6.64 -10.91
CA THR A 110 -9.81 5.92 -9.84
C THR A 110 -8.38 6.45 -9.73
N LEU A 111 -8.26 7.77 -9.52
CA LEU A 111 -7.00 8.50 -9.59
C LEU A 111 -5.88 7.82 -8.81
N GLY A 112 -6.15 7.33 -7.60
CA GLY A 112 -5.23 6.54 -6.79
C GLY A 112 -3.89 7.25 -6.61
N TYR A 113 -2.80 6.58 -7.03
CA TYR A 113 -1.45 7.15 -7.00
C TYR A 113 -1.19 8.17 -8.13
N GLY A 114 -2.06 8.26 -9.13
CA GLY A 114 -1.96 9.15 -10.27
C GLY A 114 -0.99 8.68 -11.36
N GLY A 115 -0.61 7.40 -11.36
CA GLY A 115 0.33 6.85 -12.34
C GLY A 115 -0.23 6.90 -13.76
N HIS A 116 -1.45 6.43 -13.98
CA HIS A 116 -2.12 6.49 -15.29
C HIS A 116 -2.41 7.93 -15.69
N THR A 117 -3.06 8.71 -14.82
CA THR A 117 -3.30 10.15 -15.03
C THR A 117 -2.04 10.88 -15.48
N ARG A 118 -0.89 10.64 -14.83
CA ARG A 118 0.38 11.29 -15.23
C ARG A 118 0.78 10.99 -16.67
N GLU A 119 0.66 9.74 -17.10
CA GLU A 119 1.04 9.35 -18.46
C GLU A 119 0.00 9.84 -19.49
N MET A 120 -1.29 9.89 -19.14
CA MET A 120 -2.33 10.51 -19.96
C MET A 120 -2.11 12.03 -20.12
N LEU A 121 -1.78 12.75 -19.04
CA LEU A 121 -1.47 14.19 -19.08
C LEU A 121 -0.28 14.53 -19.99
N LYS A 122 0.73 13.64 -20.09
CA LYS A 122 1.84 13.83 -21.03
C LYS A 122 1.38 13.82 -22.49
N LYS A 123 0.34 13.03 -22.83
CA LYS A 123 -0.21 12.95 -24.19
C LYS A 123 -0.98 14.21 -24.58
N LEU A 124 -1.59 14.90 -23.61
CA LEU A 124 -2.28 16.17 -23.80
C LEU A 124 -1.34 17.33 -24.15
N GLN A 125 -0.05 17.23 -23.83
CA GLN A 125 0.96 18.27 -24.15
C GLN A 125 0.56 19.67 -23.68
N GLY A 126 -0.10 19.77 -22.52
CA GLY A 126 -0.56 21.03 -21.94
C GLY A 126 -1.83 21.60 -22.60
N GLN A 127 -2.50 20.85 -23.47
CA GLN A 127 -3.76 21.25 -24.11
C GLN A 127 -4.85 20.22 -23.78
N GLY A 128 -6.00 20.68 -23.31
CA GLY A 128 -7.06 19.82 -22.81
C GLY A 128 -7.04 19.72 -21.28
N HIS A 129 -7.78 18.79 -20.72
CA HIS A 129 -7.97 18.70 -19.27
C HIS A 129 -8.25 17.27 -18.81
N ILE A 130 -7.78 16.87 -17.63
CA ILE A 130 -8.20 15.62 -16.99
C ILE A 130 -8.92 15.91 -15.67
N TYR A 131 -10.03 15.23 -15.44
CA TYR A 131 -10.71 15.16 -14.16
C TYR A 131 -10.34 13.85 -13.46
N GLY A 132 -9.66 13.93 -12.31
CA GLY A 132 -9.31 12.77 -11.49
C GLY A 132 -10.24 12.65 -10.30
N LEU A 133 -10.89 11.49 -10.13
CA LEU A 133 -11.77 11.17 -9.02
C LEU A 133 -11.13 10.12 -8.12
N ASP A 134 -11.30 10.28 -6.82
CA ASP A 134 -11.01 9.24 -5.83
C ASP A 134 -11.86 9.50 -4.59
N VAL A 135 -12.13 8.45 -3.81
CA VAL A 135 -12.84 8.57 -2.54
C VAL A 135 -11.89 8.70 -1.35
N ASP A 136 -10.62 8.33 -1.50
CA ASP A 136 -9.63 8.31 -0.43
C ASP A 136 -9.03 9.71 -0.21
N PRO A 137 -9.37 10.42 0.90
CA PRO A 137 -8.87 11.76 1.15
C PRO A 137 -7.37 11.78 1.41
N ILE A 138 -6.81 10.68 1.94
CA ILE A 138 -5.41 10.61 2.35
C ILE A 138 -4.51 10.50 1.11
N GLU A 139 -4.87 9.64 0.16
CA GLU A 139 -4.09 9.45 -1.05
C GLU A 139 -4.34 10.55 -2.09
N SER A 140 -5.56 11.07 -2.19
CA SER A 140 -5.91 12.17 -3.10
C SER A 140 -5.04 13.42 -2.88
N GLU A 141 -4.85 13.85 -1.63
CA GLU A 141 -4.02 15.02 -1.33
C GLU A 141 -2.56 14.80 -1.73
N LYS A 142 -2.01 13.62 -1.43
CA LYS A 142 -0.63 13.26 -1.80
C LYS A 142 -0.46 13.19 -3.31
N THR A 143 -1.43 12.62 -4.02
CA THR A 143 -1.40 12.48 -5.48
C THR A 143 -1.53 13.83 -6.18
N LYS A 144 -2.44 14.70 -5.72
CA LYS A 144 -2.55 16.06 -6.22
C LYS A 144 -1.23 16.81 -6.09
N LYS A 145 -0.57 16.73 -4.93
CA LYS A 145 0.74 17.34 -4.73
C LYS A 145 1.80 16.75 -5.68
N ARG A 146 1.87 15.43 -5.79
CA ARG A 146 2.83 14.71 -6.64
C ARG A 146 2.70 15.09 -8.12
N LEU A 147 1.46 15.24 -8.62
CA LEU A 147 1.20 15.65 -10.00
C LEU A 147 1.55 17.12 -10.22
N ALA A 148 1.23 18.00 -9.26
CA ALA A 148 1.63 19.40 -9.31
C ALA A 148 3.15 19.58 -9.31
N ASP A 149 3.88 18.86 -8.44
CA ASP A 149 5.35 18.86 -8.41
C ASP A 149 5.96 18.34 -9.73
N ALA A 150 5.22 17.50 -10.47
CA ALA A 150 5.60 17.00 -11.79
C ALA A 150 5.25 17.96 -12.95
N GLY A 151 4.72 19.15 -12.65
CA GLY A 151 4.37 20.18 -13.64
C GLY A 151 2.93 20.12 -14.13
N PHE A 152 2.08 19.27 -13.54
CA PHE A 152 0.68 19.16 -13.90
C PHE A 152 -0.20 19.89 -12.88
N GLY A 153 -0.39 21.18 -13.14
CA GLY A 153 -1.15 22.09 -12.29
C GLY A 153 -2.66 22.10 -12.55
N PRO A 154 -3.40 22.99 -11.86
CA PRO A 154 -4.86 23.11 -11.98
C PRO A 154 -5.35 23.50 -13.38
N ASP A 155 -4.48 24.07 -14.22
CA ASP A 155 -4.83 24.49 -15.58
C ASP A 155 -5.13 23.31 -16.52
N ILE A 156 -4.72 22.09 -16.16
CA ILE A 156 -4.87 20.88 -16.99
C ILE A 156 -5.39 19.67 -16.19
N LEU A 157 -5.53 19.79 -14.88
CA LEU A 157 -5.91 18.70 -13.97
C LEU A 157 -6.81 19.22 -12.85
N THR A 158 -8.01 18.66 -12.75
CA THR A 158 -8.91 18.85 -11.61
C THR A 158 -9.03 17.55 -10.83
N VAL A 159 -8.66 17.57 -9.54
CA VAL A 159 -8.85 16.43 -8.64
C VAL A 159 -10.06 16.67 -7.74
N LYS A 160 -11.02 15.74 -7.71
CA LYS A 160 -12.22 15.81 -6.87
C LYS A 160 -12.29 14.59 -5.95
N LEU A 161 -12.52 14.83 -4.67
CA LEU A 161 -12.80 13.78 -3.69
C LEU A 161 -14.26 13.35 -3.83
N MET A 162 -14.52 12.35 -4.66
CA MET A 162 -15.85 11.98 -5.12
C MET A 162 -15.86 10.51 -5.54
N ASN A 163 -16.98 9.83 -5.33
CA ASN A 163 -17.18 8.47 -5.84
C ASN A 163 -17.43 8.54 -7.35
N PHE A 164 -16.82 7.65 -8.13
CA PHE A 164 -17.03 7.61 -9.58
C PHE A 164 -18.49 7.35 -10.00
N ALA A 165 -19.34 6.86 -9.09
CA ALA A 165 -20.78 6.76 -9.31
C ALA A 165 -21.45 8.12 -9.59
N ASP A 166 -20.82 9.22 -9.16
CA ASP A 166 -21.25 10.61 -9.36
C ASP A 166 -20.59 11.28 -10.59
N ILE A 167 -20.12 10.50 -11.56
CA ILE A 167 -19.46 11.01 -12.77
C ILE A 167 -20.34 11.98 -13.58
N ASP A 168 -21.65 11.80 -13.54
CA ASP A 168 -22.65 12.66 -14.17
C ASP A 168 -22.53 14.11 -13.69
N LYS A 169 -22.37 14.32 -12.38
CA LYS A 169 -22.15 15.66 -11.78
C LYS A 169 -20.86 16.31 -12.26
N VAL A 170 -19.83 15.52 -12.57
CA VAL A 170 -18.58 16.03 -13.13
C VAL A 170 -18.78 16.43 -14.58
N ALA A 171 -19.55 15.66 -15.35
CA ALA A 171 -19.88 15.96 -16.74
C ALA A 171 -20.74 17.23 -16.89
N GLU A 172 -21.58 17.57 -15.91
CA GLU A 172 -22.31 18.86 -15.90
C GLU A 172 -21.36 20.07 -15.90
N GLU A 173 -20.20 19.95 -15.27
CA GLU A 173 -19.16 21.00 -15.21
C GLU A 173 -18.18 20.91 -16.38
N ALA A 174 -17.74 19.70 -16.72
CA ALA A 174 -16.67 19.44 -17.69
C ALA A 174 -17.16 19.39 -19.14
N GLY A 175 -18.45 19.12 -19.36
CA GLY A 175 -18.96 18.68 -20.65
C GLY A 175 -18.67 17.19 -20.91
N PRO A 176 -18.82 16.72 -22.16
CA PRO A 176 -18.55 15.33 -22.53
C PRO A 176 -17.05 15.00 -22.45
N PHE A 177 -16.75 13.75 -22.06
CA PHE A 177 -15.38 13.23 -22.03
C PHE A 177 -15.03 12.50 -23.33
N ASP A 178 -13.82 12.75 -23.84
CA ASP A 178 -13.24 12.01 -24.96
C ASP A 178 -12.76 10.61 -24.54
N PHE A 179 -12.32 10.46 -23.30
CA PHE A 179 -11.89 9.18 -22.73
C PHE A 179 -12.16 9.12 -21.23
N ILE A 180 -12.49 7.92 -20.74
CA ILE A 180 -12.72 7.62 -19.32
C ILE A 180 -11.93 6.37 -18.96
N LEU A 181 -11.10 6.46 -17.92
CA LEU A 181 -10.38 5.35 -17.32
C LEU A 181 -11.00 4.99 -15.97
N ALA A 182 -11.14 3.69 -15.69
CA ALA A 182 -11.40 3.17 -14.35
C ALA A 182 -10.53 1.92 -14.12
N ASP A 183 -9.58 2.02 -13.20
CA ASP A 183 -8.73 0.92 -12.71
C ASP A 183 -9.29 0.45 -11.36
N LEU A 184 -10.15 -0.57 -11.42
CA LEU A 184 -10.91 -1.02 -10.27
C LEU A 184 -10.06 -1.89 -9.34
N GLY A 185 -10.00 -1.48 -8.07
CA GLY A 185 -9.33 -2.23 -7.03
C GLY A 185 -8.91 -1.36 -5.86
N VAL A 186 -8.09 -1.93 -4.98
CA VAL A 186 -7.44 -1.21 -3.88
C VAL A 186 -6.02 -0.84 -4.27
N SER A 187 -5.56 0.32 -3.82
CA SER A 187 -4.19 0.76 -4.09
C SER A 187 -3.18 0.05 -3.19
N SER A 188 -1.93 -0.06 -3.65
CA SER A 188 -0.84 -0.57 -2.80
C SER A 188 -0.63 0.30 -1.56
N MET A 189 -0.91 1.61 -1.61
CA MET A 189 -0.80 2.49 -0.44
C MET A 189 -1.84 2.14 0.64
N GLN A 190 -3.02 1.68 0.23
CA GLN A 190 -4.06 1.20 1.15
C GLN A 190 -3.68 -0.15 1.79
N ILE A 191 -3.13 -1.08 1.00
CA ILE A 191 -2.70 -2.41 1.51
C ILE A 191 -1.47 -2.29 2.40
N ASP A 192 -0.46 -1.50 2.00
CA ASP A 192 0.83 -1.45 2.68
C ASP A 192 0.74 -0.80 4.07
N ASN A 193 -0.23 0.10 4.30
CA ASN A 193 -0.44 0.76 5.58
C ASN A 193 -1.36 -0.08 6.49
N PRO A 194 -0.85 -0.72 7.55
CA PRO A 194 -1.67 -1.56 8.43
C PRO A 194 -2.79 -0.80 9.14
N GLU A 195 -2.63 0.51 9.36
CA GLU A 195 -3.65 1.35 10.00
C GLU A 195 -4.94 1.47 9.16
N ARG A 196 -4.87 1.13 7.86
CA ARG A 196 -6.02 1.12 6.96
C ARG A 196 -6.84 -0.17 7.02
N GLY A 197 -6.30 -1.23 7.61
CA GLY A 197 -7.01 -2.50 7.79
C GLY A 197 -7.13 -3.40 6.56
N PHE A 198 -6.62 -3.02 5.38
CA PHE A 198 -6.72 -3.83 4.15
C PHE A 198 -5.79 -5.05 4.12
N THR A 199 -4.75 -5.08 4.97
CA THR A 199 -3.78 -6.17 4.99
C THR A 199 -4.09 -7.16 6.10
N TYR A 200 -4.06 -8.44 5.75
CA TYR A 200 -4.12 -9.55 6.72
C TYR A 200 -2.72 -9.97 7.21
N LYS A 201 -1.64 -9.39 6.67
CA LYS A 201 -0.25 -9.77 6.98
C LYS A 201 0.27 -9.13 8.26
N TYR A 202 -0.32 -8.00 8.65
CA TYR A 202 0.09 -7.22 9.81
C TYR A 202 -1.15 -6.88 10.63
N GLU A 203 -0.99 -6.81 11.94
CA GLU A 203 -2.04 -6.35 12.84
C GLU A 203 -2.45 -4.90 12.54
N GLY A 204 -3.75 -4.65 12.55
CA GLY A 204 -4.38 -3.37 12.24
C GLY A 204 -5.87 -3.39 12.59
N PRO A 205 -6.55 -2.24 12.61
CA PRO A 205 -7.99 -2.20 12.80
C PRO A 205 -8.70 -2.88 11.62
N LEU A 206 -9.80 -3.59 11.88
CA LEU A 206 -10.69 -4.08 10.81
C LEU A 206 -11.56 -2.92 10.30
N ASP A 207 -10.95 -2.01 9.53
CA ASP A 207 -11.61 -0.82 8.97
C ASP A 207 -12.12 -1.06 7.55
N LEU A 208 -11.21 -1.30 6.58
CA LEU A 208 -11.49 -1.57 5.16
C LEU A 208 -12.17 -0.43 4.38
N ARG A 209 -12.37 0.77 4.96
CA ARG A 209 -12.90 1.91 4.21
C ARG A 209 -11.81 2.58 3.37
N MET A 210 -12.15 2.86 2.11
CA MET A 210 -11.33 3.73 1.26
C MET A 210 -11.38 5.18 1.75
N ASP A 211 -12.55 5.67 2.16
CA ASP A 211 -12.69 6.93 2.91
C ASP A 211 -12.89 6.65 4.41
N PRO A 212 -11.86 6.81 5.26
CA PRO A 212 -11.98 6.57 6.69
C PRO A 212 -12.80 7.63 7.44
N THR A 213 -13.20 8.72 6.78
CA THR A 213 -13.91 9.85 7.41
C THR A 213 -15.42 9.66 7.47
N ARG A 214 -15.98 8.70 6.73
CA ARG A 214 -17.42 8.46 6.63
C ARG A 214 -17.75 6.98 6.49
N GLY A 215 -19.01 6.64 6.69
CA GLY A 215 -19.48 5.26 6.58
C GLY A 215 -19.06 4.37 7.74
N GLU A 216 -19.47 3.11 7.68
CA GLU A 216 -19.27 2.11 8.72
C GLU A 216 -17.98 1.31 8.48
N THR A 217 -17.20 1.07 9.55
CA THR A 217 -16.04 0.18 9.47
C THR A 217 -16.46 -1.27 9.26
N ALA A 218 -15.61 -2.12 8.68
CA ALA A 218 -15.86 -3.54 8.60
C ALA A 218 -16.07 -4.20 9.98
N ALA A 219 -15.40 -3.72 11.03
CA ALA A 219 -15.61 -4.17 12.40
C ALA A 219 -17.00 -3.84 12.95
N GLU A 220 -17.54 -2.66 12.64
CA GLU A 220 -18.89 -2.26 13.03
C GLU A 220 -19.93 -3.06 12.24
N ARG A 221 -19.74 -3.15 10.92
CA ARG A 221 -20.62 -3.91 10.04
C ARG A 221 -20.73 -5.37 10.47
N LEU A 222 -19.59 -6.01 10.78
CA LEU A 222 -19.54 -7.40 11.24
C LEU A 222 -20.23 -7.61 12.60
N LYS A 223 -20.29 -6.59 13.46
CA LYS A 223 -21.01 -6.71 14.75
C LYS A 223 -22.53 -6.72 14.56
N GLY A 224 -23.03 -5.97 13.58
CA GLY A 224 -24.47 -5.83 13.30
C GLY A 224 -25.04 -6.89 12.36
N MET A 225 -24.17 -7.62 11.67
CA MET A 225 -24.52 -8.65 10.69
C MET A 225 -24.76 -10.02 11.34
N ASP A 226 -25.66 -10.81 10.78
CA ASP A 226 -25.80 -12.23 11.15
C ASP A 226 -24.97 -13.15 10.24
N ARG A 227 -24.90 -14.44 10.59
CA ARG A 227 -24.08 -15.41 9.86
C ARG A 227 -24.57 -15.61 8.41
N GLU A 228 -25.88 -15.57 8.18
CA GLU A 228 -26.48 -15.82 6.87
C GLU A 228 -26.17 -14.66 5.92
N GLU A 229 -26.32 -13.43 6.40
CA GLU A 229 -25.94 -12.21 5.68
C GLU A 229 -24.44 -12.20 5.36
N PHE A 230 -23.56 -12.55 6.31
CA PHE A 230 -22.11 -12.63 6.07
C PHE A 230 -21.75 -13.69 5.03
N CYS A 231 -22.38 -14.87 5.11
CA CYS A 231 -22.18 -15.95 4.16
C CYS A 231 -22.63 -15.53 2.75
N GLY A 232 -23.79 -14.90 2.64
CA GLY A 232 -24.30 -14.34 1.38
C GLY A 232 -23.33 -13.34 0.76
N MET A 233 -22.77 -12.43 1.57
CA MET A 233 -21.77 -11.48 1.09
C MET A 233 -20.52 -12.14 0.52
N LEU A 234 -20.02 -13.21 1.16
CA LEU A 234 -18.87 -13.97 0.65
C LEU A 234 -19.22 -14.66 -0.68
N MET A 235 -20.37 -15.34 -0.74
CA MET A 235 -20.81 -16.02 -1.96
C MET A 235 -20.98 -15.05 -3.14
N GLU A 236 -21.54 -13.87 -2.91
CA GLU A 236 -21.83 -12.90 -3.97
C GLU A 236 -20.58 -12.14 -4.43
N ASN A 237 -19.64 -11.85 -3.53
CA ASN A 237 -18.58 -10.85 -3.81
C ASN A 237 -17.15 -11.43 -3.85
N SER A 238 -16.93 -12.72 -3.57
CA SER A 238 -15.57 -13.26 -3.40
C SER A 238 -15.25 -14.56 -4.13
N ASP A 239 -16.18 -15.14 -4.88
CA ASP A 239 -16.03 -16.46 -5.52
C ASP A 239 -15.51 -17.54 -4.53
N GLU A 240 -15.87 -17.42 -3.24
CA GLU A 240 -15.31 -18.21 -2.15
C GLU A 240 -16.07 -19.54 -1.96
N PRO A 241 -15.46 -20.70 -2.31
CA PRO A 241 -16.13 -21.99 -2.19
C PRO A 241 -16.38 -22.42 -0.74
N TYR A 242 -15.61 -21.90 0.23
CA TYR A 242 -15.74 -22.22 1.65
C TYR A 242 -16.55 -21.18 2.43
N ALA A 243 -17.42 -20.42 1.75
CA ALA A 243 -18.18 -19.33 2.36
C ALA A 243 -18.96 -19.78 3.61
N GLU A 244 -19.58 -20.97 3.58
CA GLU A 244 -20.30 -21.53 4.73
C GLU A 244 -19.37 -21.84 5.92
N GLU A 245 -18.24 -22.52 5.67
CA GLU A 245 -17.28 -22.91 6.70
C GLU A 245 -16.61 -21.69 7.35
N ILE A 246 -16.23 -20.71 6.54
CA ILE A 246 -15.65 -19.44 7.00
C ILE A 246 -16.67 -18.71 7.87
N SER A 247 -17.91 -18.58 7.41
CA SER A 247 -18.98 -17.90 8.14
C SER A 247 -19.26 -18.58 9.48
N HIS A 248 -19.38 -19.91 9.50
CA HIS A 248 -19.53 -20.67 10.74
C HIS A 248 -18.38 -20.41 11.72
N THR A 249 -17.14 -20.42 11.22
CA THR A 249 -15.94 -20.24 12.05
C THR A 249 -15.86 -18.83 12.63
N VAL A 250 -16.12 -17.80 11.81
CA VAL A 250 -16.09 -16.40 12.24
C VAL A 250 -17.11 -16.16 13.35
N PHE A 251 -18.36 -16.56 13.15
CA PHE A 251 -19.43 -16.31 14.12
C PHE A 251 -19.27 -17.12 15.40
N SER A 252 -18.82 -18.37 15.30
CA SER A 252 -18.47 -19.20 16.47
C SER A 252 -17.41 -18.53 17.34
N ARG A 253 -16.37 -17.93 16.73
CA ARG A 253 -15.32 -17.20 17.47
C ARG A 253 -15.83 -15.89 18.07
N LEU A 254 -16.69 -15.16 17.36
CA LEU A 254 -17.29 -13.93 17.88
C LEU A 254 -18.16 -14.19 19.11
N GLU A 255 -18.91 -15.30 19.13
CA GLU A 255 -19.70 -15.69 20.29
C GLU A 255 -18.85 -16.03 21.51
N THR A 256 -17.78 -16.83 21.34
CA THR A 256 -16.86 -17.17 22.44
C THR A 256 -16.18 -15.91 22.98
N GLY A 257 -15.65 -15.04 22.11
CA GLY A 257 -15.03 -13.79 22.53
C GLY A 257 -16.02 -12.77 23.15
N ARG A 258 -17.32 -12.90 22.90
CA ARG A 258 -18.36 -12.16 23.64
C ARG A 258 -18.57 -12.74 25.05
N LYS A 259 -18.62 -14.07 25.18
CA LYS A 259 -18.76 -14.77 26.46
C LYS A 259 -17.57 -14.52 27.40
N ASP A 260 -16.35 -14.58 26.88
CA ASP A 260 -15.13 -14.32 27.67
C ASP A 260 -15.11 -12.89 28.25
N ARG A 261 -15.57 -11.91 27.47
CA ARG A 261 -15.72 -10.52 27.93
C ARG A 261 -16.82 -10.38 28.98
N TYR A 262 -17.96 -11.06 28.82
CA TYR A 262 -19.06 -11.06 29.79
C TYR A 262 -18.63 -11.66 31.14
N HIS A 263 -17.91 -12.79 31.11
CA HIS A 263 -17.38 -13.43 32.31
C HIS A 263 -16.35 -12.56 33.04
N HIS A 264 -15.51 -11.82 32.32
CA HIS A 264 -14.52 -10.92 32.91
C HIS A 264 -15.15 -9.62 33.49
N THR A 265 -16.30 -9.17 32.97
CA THR A 265 -17.04 -8.03 33.52
C THR A 265 -17.93 -8.39 34.70
N ALA A 266 -18.40 -9.63 34.81
CA ALA A 266 -19.23 -10.10 35.92
C ALA A 266 -18.43 -10.40 37.21
N SER A 267 -17.11 -10.50 37.13
CA SER A 267 -16.21 -10.74 38.28
C SER A 267 -15.52 -9.47 38.81
N GLY A 268 -15.86 -8.29 38.32
CA GLY A 268 -15.12 -7.04 38.55
C GLY A 268 -15.81 -6.03 39.46
N GLY A 269 -16.16 -6.43 40.69
CA GLY A 269 -16.35 -5.48 41.80
C GLY A 269 -15.00 -5.14 42.42
N SER A 270 -14.60 -3.86 42.31
CA SER A 270 -13.42 -3.21 42.91
C SER A 270 -12.04 -3.48 42.29
N GLY A 271 -11.34 -2.38 41.93
CA GLY A 271 -9.88 -2.30 41.96
C GLY A 271 -9.13 -2.24 40.61
N GLY A 272 -8.77 -1.02 40.20
CA GLY A 272 -7.46 -0.63 39.64
C GLY A 272 -6.71 -1.50 38.62
N GLY A 273 -6.54 -0.94 37.41
CA GLY A 273 -5.23 -0.80 36.76
C GLY A 273 -4.50 -2.04 36.18
N ALA A 274 -4.25 -1.93 34.87
CA ALA A 274 -3.08 -2.42 34.14
C ALA A 274 -3.16 -3.78 33.38
N PHE A 275 -2.89 -3.64 32.06
CA PHE A 275 -2.05 -4.48 31.20
C PHE A 275 -2.23 -6.00 31.24
N LEU A 276 -2.76 -6.56 30.14
CA LEU A 276 -2.61 -7.97 29.81
C LEU A 276 -1.46 -8.15 28.81
N SER A 277 -0.35 -8.69 29.35
CA SER A 277 0.71 -9.37 28.61
C SER A 277 0.34 -10.85 28.50
N ALA A 278 0.39 -11.41 27.29
CA ALA A 278 0.26 -12.84 27.05
C ALA A 278 1.58 -13.55 27.34
N GLY A 279 1.52 -14.77 27.89
CA GLY A 279 2.61 -15.74 27.76
C GLY A 279 2.73 -16.79 28.88
N GLU A 280 2.38 -18.03 28.51
CA GLU A 280 2.92 -19.33 28.95
C GLU A 280 2.36 -20.04 30.19
N GLY A 281 2.03 -21.33 30.01
CA GLY A 281 2.33 -22.37 31.01
C GLY A 281 1.22 -23.28 31.53
N GLU A 282 0.77 -24.23 30.72
CA GLU A 282 0.58 -25.68 31.00
C GLU A 282 0.07 -26.26 32.37
N LYS A 283 -0.81 -27.27 32.21
CA LYS A 283 -1.09 -28.49 33.03
C LYS A 283 -2.23 -28.53 34.06
N GLY A 284 -3.26 -29.30 33.69
CA GLY A 284 -3.64 -30.56 34.35
C GLY A 284 -4.53 -30.52 35.61
N GLY A 285 -5.69 -31.19 35.56
CA GLY A 285 -6.46 -31.53 36.77
C GLY A 285 -7.91 -31.91 36.49
N SER A 286 -8.18 -33.22 36.49
CA SER A 286 -9.50 -33.84 36.58
C SER A 286 -10.24 -33.44 37.87
N GLU A 287 -11.55 -33.17 37.80
CA GLU A 287 -12.61 -33.99 38.40
C GLU A 287 -13.99 -33.32 38.34
N GLU A 288 -14.97 -34.18 38.54
CA GLU A 288 -16.38 -34.16 38.21
C GLU A 288 -17.23 -33.48 39.30
N VAL A 289 -18.54 -33.36 39.00
CA VAL A 289 -19.67 -33.16 39.92
C VAL A 289 -20.07 -31.71 40.26
N LEU A 290 -21.11 -31.22 39.57
CA LEU A 290 -22.38 -30.80 40.20
C LEU A 290 -23.42 -30.42 39.12
N ARG A 291 -24.26 -31.39 38.75
CA ARG A 291 -25.62 -31.12 38.28
C ARG A 291 -26.48 -30.89 39.52
N GLN A 292 -27.24 -29.79 39.54
CA GLN A 292 -28.66 -29.68 39.92
C GLN A 292 -28.99 -28.27 40.45
N ASN A 293 -30.16 -27.78 40.01
CA ASN A 293 -30.95 -26.64 40.48
C ASN A 293 -30.92 -25.37 39.61
N LEU A 294 -31.64 -25.44 38.49
CA LEU A 294 -32.25 -24.27 37.85
C LEU A 294 -33.71 -24.15 38.33
N PRO A 295 -34.12 -23.07 39.01
CA PRO A 295 -35.53 -22.72 39.09
C PRO A 295 -36.00 -22.18 37.73
N GLY A 296 -37.20 -22.60 37.31
CA GLY A 296 -37.82 -22.21 36.05
C GLY A 296 -38.13 -20.71 35.94
N PRO A 297 -38.50 -20.24 34.74
CA PRO A 297 -38.61 -18.81 34.44
C PRO A 297 -39.91 -18.23 35.01
N PRO A 298 -39.92 -16.96 35.44
CA PRO A 298 -41.15 -16.18 35.45
C PRO A 298 -41.41 -15.59 34.05
N TYR A 299 -42.71 -15.49 33.75
CA TYR A 299 -43.36 -14.89 32.58
C TYR A 299 -42.69 -13.64 31.98
#